data_AF-A0A182TYS3-F1
#
_entry.id   AF-A0A182TYS3-F1
#
_cell.length_a   1.000
_cell.length_b   1.000
_cell.length_c   1.000
_cell.angle_alpha   90.00
_cell.angle_beta   90.00
_cell.angle_gamma   90.00
#
_symmetry.space_group_name_H-M   'P 1'
#
loop_
_entity.id
_entity.type
_entity.pdbx_description
1 polymer ?
#
loop_
_entity_poly.entity_id
_entity_poly.type
_entity_poly.pdbx_seq_one_letter_code
_entity_poly.pdbx_strand_id
1 'polypeptide(L)'
;MSDHDDVERRRWRSGSVVIKRPNPTNKLAESGLTKEEEEEEEEEEEEQRGRPPRRIASITPFYVKLLLLGAGESGKSTFLKQMRIIHGINFEPELIKEYQHVIYQNIVKGMQVLCDARDKLDIPWEHPTSQLAANEAVMFHSGCLLDAEQFHQYVPLINI
;
A
#
# COMPACT_ATOMS: atom_id res chain seq x y z
N MET A 1 19.62 15.15 47.68
CA MET A 1 18.36 14.43 47.42
C MET A 1 17.70 15.14 46.26
N SER A 2 17.81 14.63 45.04
CA SER A 2 17.13 13.41 44.57
C SER A 2 15.62 13.71 44.52
N ASP A 3 14.93 13.53 43.40
CA ASP A 3 14.90 12.34 42.56
C ASP A 3 14.25 12.73 41.23
N HIS A 4 14.89 12.37 40.11
CA HIS A 4 14.49 11.23 39.27
C HIS A 4 13.17 11.51 38.54
N ASP A 5 13.28 11.77 37.24
CA ASP A 5 12.81 10.83 36.21
C ASP A 5 11.49 11.40 35.68
N ASP A 6 11.12 11.34 34.41
CA ASP A 6 11.57 10.56 33.29
C ASP A 6 10.82 11.23 32.11
N VAL A 7 11.45 11.43 30.96
CA VAL A 7 11.30 10.54 29.79
C VAL A 7 9.92 10.69 29.10
N GLU A 8 9.97 10.58 27.77
CA GLU A 8 8.81 10.48 26.87
C GLU A 8 8.10 11.77 26.42
N ARG A 9 8.80 12.67 25.71
CA ARG A 9 8.08 13.36 24.62
C ARG A 9 8.85 13.94 23.44
N ARG A 10 9.75 13.19 22.79
CA ARG A 10 10.01 13.33 21.32
C ARG A 10 10.48 12.02 20.70
N ARG A 11 9.51 11.12 20.47
CA ARG A 11 9.65 9.96 19.59
C ARG A 11 9.42 10.40 18.14
N TRP A 12 10.13 9.72 17.23
CA TRP A 12 10.06 9.75 15.76
C TRP A 12 11.02 10.71 15.02
N ARG A 13 12.14 10.15 14.53
CA ARG A 13 12.35 9.90 13.09
C ARG A 13 13.66 9.14 12.82
N SER A 14 13.52 8.10 12.00
CA SER A 14 14.55 7.50 11.12
C SER A 14 15.74 6.80 11.80
N GLY A 15 15.61 5.48 11.93
CA GLY A 15 16.76 4.60 12.08
C GLY A 15 17.64 4.66 10.84
N SER A 16 18.87 5.12 11.02
CA SER A 16 20.00 4.82 10.15
C SER A 16 21.12 4.37 11.07
N VAL A 17 21.26 3.06 11.22
CA VAL A 17 22.40 2.45 11.90
C VAL A 17 23.58 2.59 10.94
N VAL A 18 24.45 3.58 11.18
CA VAL A 18 25.74 3.66 10.50
C VAL A 18 26.71 2.77 11.26
N ILE A 19 26.94 1.56 10.75
CA ILE A 19 28.02 0.70 11.25
C ILE A 19 29.34 1.30 10.77
N LYS A 20 30.02 2.04 11.65
CA LYS A 20 31.39 2.52 11.39
C LYS A 20 32.33 1.31 11.49
N ARG A 21 32.92 0.90 10.37
CA ARG A 21 34.01 -0.10 10.37
C ARG A 21 35.22 0.49 11.10
N PRO A 22 35.90 -0.24 12.00
CA PRO A 22 37.13 0.26 12.61
C PRO A 22 38.25 0.23 11.58
N ASN A 23 38.92 1.37 11.35
CA ASN A 23 40.15 1.43 10.57
C ASN A 23 41.33 0.98 11.46
N PRO A 24 42.10 -0.05 11.09
CA PRO A 24 43.04 -0.68 12.00
C PRO A 24 44.46 -0.10 11.84
N THR A 25 44.67 1.18 12.14
CA THR A 25 46.03 1.72 12.35
C THR A 25 45.96 3.05 13.10
N ASN A 26 46.05 3.02 14.42
CA ASN A 26 47.15 3.70 15.11
C ASN A 26 47.28 3.18 16.54
N LYS A 27 48.34 2.42 16.76
CA LYS A 27 48.87 2.13 18.09
C LYS A 27 49.77 3.32 18.46
N LEU A 28 49.56 3.85 19.66
CA LEU A 28 50.59 4.46 20.51
C LEU A 28 51.50 5.52 19.83
N ALA A 29 51.08 6.77 19.92
CA ALA A 29 51.99 7.89 20.14
C ALA A 29 51.20 8.99 20.86
N GLU A 30 51.39 9.08 22.18
CA GLU A 30 51.11 10.31 22.92
C GLU A 30 52.15 11.34 22.47
N SER A 31 51.74 12.29 21.63
CA SER A 31 52.37 13.60 21.50
C SER A 31 51.23 14.55 21.18
N GLY A 32 50.98 15.51 22.08
CA GLY A 32 49.93 16.50 21.87
C GLY A 32 50.14 17.19 20.53
N LEU A 33 49.07 17.26 19.74
CA LEU A 33 49.06 18.09 18.55
C LEU A 33 49.38 19.52 18.97
N THR A 34 50.28 20.16 18.23
CA THR A 34 50.54 21.58 18.46
C THR A 34 49.30 22.36 18.05
N LYS A 35 48.99 23.46 18.74
CA LYS A 35 47.80 24.28 18.45
C LYS A 35 47.73 24.73 16.99
N GLU A 36 48.89 24.84 16.34
CA GLU A 36 49.03 25.21 14.94
C GLU A 36 48.52 24.10 14.00
N GLU A 37 48.73 22.81 14.34
CA GLU A 37 48.22 21.68 13.56
C GLU A 37 46.71 21.47 13.74
N GLU A 38 46.17 21.77 14.93
CA GLU A 38 44.71 21.75 15.18
C GLU A 38 44.00 22.90 14.43
N GLU A 39 44.61 24.09 14.39
CA GLU A 39 44.08 25.24 13.64
C GLU A 39 44.15 25.00 12.11
N GLU A 40 45.22 24.39 11.60
CA GLU A 40 45.31 24.01 10.18
C GLU A 40 44.30 22.92 9.78
N GLU A 41 44.07 21.91 10.64
CA GLU A 41 43.02 20.90 10.40
C GLU A 41 41.62 21.51 10.43
N GLU A 42 41.35 22.45 11.35
CA GLU A 42 40.08 23.18 11.40
C GLU A 42 39.86 24.06 10.16
N GLU A 43 40.90 24.77 9.69
CA GLU A 43 40.84 25.56 8.45
C GLU A 43 40.60 24.68 7.22
N GLU A 44 41.26 23.52 7.12
CA GLU A 44 41.04 22.57 6.02
C GLU A 44 39.64 21.94 6.07
N GLU A 45 39.11 21.62 7.26
CA GLU A 45 37.73 21.14 7.42
C GLU A 45 36.70 22.23 7.07
N GLU A 46 36.96 23.48 7.43
CA GLU A 46 36.10 24.61 7.12
C GLU A 46 36.11 24.92 5.60
N GLU A 47 37.27 24.83 4.94
CA GLU A 47 37.39 24.94 3.48
C GLU A 47 36.66 23.80 2.77
N GLN A 48 36.76 22.56 3.30
CA GLN A 48 36.04 21.41 2.76
C GLN A 48 34.52 21.51 2.97
N ARG A 49 34.05 22.11 4.07
CA ARG A 49 32.63 22.44 4.30
C ARG A 49 32.14 23.59 3.41
N GLY A 50 33.02 24.53 3.07
CA GLY A 50 32.73 25.67 2.21
C GLY A 50 32.56 25.30 0.74
N ARG A 51 33.02 24.12 0.32
CA ARG A 51 32.77 23.64 -1.04
C ARG A 51 31.29 23.32 -1.21
N PRO A 52 30.57 24.00 -2.13
CA PRO A 52 29.21 23.63 -2.42
C PRO A 52 29.21 22.16 -2.85
N PRO A 53 28.31 21.32 -2.32
CA PRO A 53 28.24 19.92 -2.72
C PRO A 53 28.17 19.90 -4.24
N ARG A 54 29.14 19.22 -4.89
CA ARG A 54 29.10 18.98 -6.33
C ARG A 54 27.67 18.54 -6.59
N ARG A 55 26.93 19.32 -7.39
CA ARG A 55 25.57 18.99 -7.77
C ARG A 55 25.66 17.61 -8.41
N ILE A 56 25.45 16.56 -7.61
CA ILE A 56 24.94 15.31 -8.11
C ILE A 56 23.63 15.79 -8.70
N ALA A 57 23.63 16.04 -10.01
CA ALA A 57 22.43 16.39 -10.75
C ALA A 57 21.44 15.32 -10.32
N SER A 58 20.48 15.72 -9.50
CA SER A 58 19.59 14.78 -8.86
C SER A 58 18.94 14.04 -9.99
N ILE A 59 19.29 12.78 -10.19
CA ILE A 59 18.57 11.88 -11.07
C ILE A 59 17.27 11.58 -10.32
N THR A 60 16.46 12.62 -10.10
CA THR A 60 15.06 12.48 -9.74
C THR A 60 14.38 12.12 -11.04
N PRO A 61 13.86 10.89 -11.19
CA PRO A 61 13.12 10.55 -12.39
C PRO A 61 11.97 11.54 -12.56
N PHE A 62 11.80 12.04 -13.78
CA PHE A 62 10.74 12.98 -14.10
C PHE A 62 9.39 12.28 -13.93
N TYR A 63 8.63 12.65 -12.89
CA TYR A 63 7.30 12.09 -12.64
C TYR A 63 6.21 13.00 -13.23
N VAL A 64 5.37 12.44 -14.09
CA VAL A 64 4.16 13.12 -14.58
C VAL A 64 2.97 12.66 -13.74
N LYS A 65 2.25 13.62 -13.14
CA LYS A 65 1.00 13.35 -12.42
C LYS A 65 -0.18 13.50 -13.38
N LEU A 66 -1.01 12.48 -13.47
CA LEU A 66 -2.22 12.46 -14.30
C LEU A 66 -3.45 12.40 -13.39
N LEU A 67 -4.49 13.17 -13.73
CA LEU A 67 -5.78 13.14 -13.06
C LEU A 67 -6.84 12.57 -14.02
N LEU A 68 -7.44 11.45 -13.65
CA LEU A 68 -8.57 10.89 -14.40
C LEU A 68 -9.89 11.40 -13.82
N LEU A 69 -10.61 12.20 -14.61
CA LEU A 69 -11.93 12.73 -14.29
C LEU A 69 -13.01 11.97 -15.06
N GLY A 70 -14.17 11.77 -14.43
CA GLY A 70 -15.33 11.12 -15.05
C GLY A 70 -16.39 10.75 -14.01
N ALA A 71 -17.63 10.60 -14.45
CA ALA A 71 -18.77 10.19 -13.61
C ALA A 71 -18.52 8.86 -12.86
N GLY A 72 -19.36 8.55 -11.87
CA GLY A 72 -19.39 7.21 -11.26
C GLY A 72 -19.42 6.14 -12.35
N GLU A 73 -18.69 5.03 -12.16
CA GLU A 73 -18.71 3.86 -13.06
C GLU A 73 -18.15 4.08 -14.49
N SER A 74 -17.60 5.26 -14.81
CA SER A 74 -17.03 5.60 -16.13
C SER A 74 -15.77 4.81 -16.54
N GLY A 75 -15.39 3.76 -15.81
CA GLY A 75 -14.25 2.90 -16.15
C GLY A 75 -12.85 3.44 -15.78
N LYS A 76 -12.73 4.50 -14.96
CA LYS A 76 -11.41 5.04 -14.53
C LYS A 76 -10.50 3.99 -13.90
N SER A 77 -11.05 3.16 -13.01
CA SER A 77 -10.32 2.05 -12.39
C SER A 77 -9.92 0.99 -13.41
N THR A 78 -10.75 0.76 -14.43
CA THR A 78 -10.45 -0.16 -15.54
C THR A 78 -9.29 0.37 -16.38
N PHE A 79 -9.28 1.67 -16.70
CA PHE A 79 -8.16 2.31 -17.40
C PHE A 79 -6.84 2.16 -16.62
N LEU A 80 -6.84 2.43 -15.32
CA LEU A 80 -5.65 2.27 -14.48
C LEU A 80 -5.18 0.81 -14.41
N LYS A 81 -6.11 -0.16 -14.34
CA LYS A 81 -5.77 -1.59 -14.42
C LYS A 81 -5.11 -1.94 -15.76
N GLN A 82 -5.60 -1.40 -16.87
CA GLN A 82 -4.99 -1.59 -18.19
C GLN A 82 -3.59 -0.96 -18.27
N MET A 83 -3.38 0.23 -17.67
CA MET A 83 -2.05 0.83 -17.59
C MET A 83 -1.06 -0.07 -16.84
N ARG A 84 -1.48 -0.74 -15.76
CA ARG A 84 -0.63 -1.72 -15.05
C ARG A 84 -0.24 -2.90 -15.95
N ILE A 85 -1.19 -3.44 -16.70
CA ILE A 85 -0.96 -4.55 -17.64
C ILE A 85 0.04 -4.14 -18.72
N ILE A 86 -0.16 -2.99 -19.35
CA ILE A 86 0.68 -2.50 -20.45
C ILE A 86 2.12 -2.19 -19.98
N HIS A 87 2.28 -1.66 -18.76
CA HIS A 87 3.59 -1.36 -18.18
C HIS A 87 4.27 -2.57 -17.50
N GLY A 88 3.71 -3.77 -17.62
CA GLY A 88 4.32 -4.99 -17.07
C GLY A 88 4.37 -5.02 -15.53
N ILE A 89 3.49 -4.27 -14.86
CA ILE A 89 3.39 -4.29 -13.39
C ILE A 89 2.59 -5.53 -13.00
N ASN A 90 3.27 -6.50 -12.40
CA ASN A 90 2.64 -7.74 -11.96
C ASN A 90 1.55 -7.51 -10.91
N PHE A 91 0.62 -8.47 -10.86
CA PHE A 91 -0.37 -8.57 -9.80
C PHE A 91 0.15 -9.53 -8.76
N GLU A 92 0.59 -9.01 -7.62
CA GLU A 92 1.05 -9.80 -6.49
C GLU A 92 -0.07 -10.73 -5.98
N PRO A 93 0.26 -11.91 -5.42
CA PRO A 93 -0.74 -12.89 -4.98
C PRO A 93 -1.71 -12.31 -3.93
N GLU A 94 -1.27 -11.38 -3.08
CA GLU A 94 -2.12 -10.67 -2.12
C GLU A 94 -3.19 -9.83 -2.83
N LEU A 95 -2.79 -9.13 -3.90
CA LEU A 95 -3.69 -8.30 -4.69
C LEU A 95 -4.70 -9.15 -5.48
N ILE A 96 -4.29 -10.34 -5.92
CA ILE A 96 -5.19 -11.31 -6.55
C ILE A 96 -6.27 -11.76 -5.56
N LYS A 97 -5.91 -12.05 -4.30
CA LYS A 97 -6.88 -12.40 -3.25
C LYS A 97 -7.86 -11.26 -2.97
N GLU A 98 -7.37 -10.02 -2.94
CA GLU A 98 -8.25 -8.84 -2.81
C GLU A 98 -9.24 -8.75 -3.99
N TYR A 99 -8.80 -8.99 -5.22
CA TYR A 99 -9.70 -9.02 -6.38
C TYR A 99 -10.70 -10.17 -6.33
N GLN A 100 -10.33 -11.36 -5.86
CA GLN A 100 -11.26 -12.48 -5.69
C GLN A 100 -12.42 -12.09 -4.77
N HIS A 101 -12.12 -11.45 -3.65
CA HIS A 101 -13.14 -10.95 -2.74
C HIS A 101 -14.11 -9.96 -3.42
N VAL A 102 -13.57 -9.00 -4.19
CA VAL A 102 -14.38 -8.06 -4.97
C VAL A 102 -15.24 -8.77 -6.01
N ILE A 103 -14.72 -9.81 -6.67
CA ILE A 103 -15.49 -10.61 -7.65
C ILE A 103 -16.67 -11.30 -6.97
N TYR A 104 -16.46 -11.96 -5.84
CA TYR A 104 -17.53 -12.65 -5.10
C TYR A 104 -18.64 -11.68 -4.68
N GLN A 105 -18.25 -10.52 -4.14
CA GLN A 105 -19.22 -9.48 -3.79
C GLN A 105 -20.01 -8.97 -5.00
N ASN A 106 -19.35 -8.77 -6.13
CA ASN A 106 -20.03 -8.29 -7.34
C ASN A 106 -21.04 -9.30 -7.87
N ILE A 107 -20.74 -10.61 -7.79
CA ILE A 107 -21.66 -11.68 -8.20
C ILE A 107 -22.92 -11.65 -7.32
N VAL A 108 -22.76 -11.67 -6.00
CA VAL A 108 -23.92 -11.73 -5.09
C VAL A 108 -24.73 -10.43 -5.15
N LYS A 109 -24.09 -9.26 -5.15
CA LYS A 109 -24.78 -7.98 -5.35
C LYS A 109 -25.52 -7.93 -6.68
N GLY A 110 -24.91 -8.45 -7.76
CA GLY A 110 -25.55 -8.55 -9.05
C GLY A 110 -26.82 -9.40 -9.00
N MET A 111 -26.77 -10.56 -8.33
CA MET A 111 -27.93 -11.44 -8.15
C MET A 111 -29.04 -10.76 -7.33
N GLN A 112 -28.70 -10.03 -6.28
CA GLN A 112 -29.67 -9.26 -5.48
C GLN A 112 -30.35 -8.18 -6.32
N VAL A 113 -29.58 -7.42 -7.10
CA VAL A 113 -30.13 -6.41 -8.01
C VAL A 113 -31.08 -7.04 -9.03
N LEU A 114 -30.77 -8.22 -9.55
CA LEU A 114 -31.64 -8.93 -10.48
C LEU A 114 -32.94 -9.41 -9.81
N CYS A 115 -32.88 -9.94 -8.58
CA CYS A 115 -34.06 -10.34 -7.83
C CYS A 115 -34.96 -9.13 -7.51
N ASP A 116 -34.36 -8.03 -7.03
CA ASP A 116 -35.06 -6.79 -6.75
C ASP A 116 -35.69 -6.19 -8.02
N ALA A 117 -35.00 -6.25 -9.15
CA ALA A 117 -35.51 -5.76 -10.43
C ALA A 117 -36.70 -6.60 -10.92
N ARG A 118 -36.61 -7.93 -10.78
CA ARG A 118 -37.71 -8.84 -11.11
C ARG A 118 -38.97 -8.49 -10.31
N ASP A 119 -38.83 -8.30 -9.00
CA ASP A 119 -39.97 -7.96 -8.12
C ASP A 119 -40.55 -6.57 -8.46
N LYS A 120 -39.71 -5.59 -8.79
CA LYS A 120 -40.16 -4.25 -9.22
C LYS A 120 -40.86 -4.25 -10.58
N LEU A 121 -40.58 -5.23 -11.43
CA LEU A 121 -41.16 -5.37 -12.75
C LEU A 121 -42.32 -6.38 -12.78
N ASP A 122 -42.72 -6.92 -11.62
CA ASP A 122 -43.79 -7.92 -11.47
C ASP A 122 -43.61 -9.17 -12.37
N ILE A 123 -42.36 -9.57 -12.64
CA ILE A 123 -42.08 -10.74 -13.48
C ILE A 123 -42.19 -12.01 -12.63
N PRO A 124 -43.08 -12.98 -12.93
CA PRO A 124 -43.22 -14.21 -12.14
C PRO A 124 -42.00 -15.13 -12.29
N TRP A 125 -41.71 -15.94 -11.28
CA TRP A 125 -40.74 -17.03 -11.40
C TRP A 125 -41.29 -18.11 -12.33
N GLU A 126 -40.47 -18.62 -13.24
CA GLU A 126 -40.82 -19.77 -14.08
C GLU A 126 -40.80 -21.08 -13.28
N HIS A 127 -39.84 -21.22 -12.36
CA HIS A 127 -39.68 -22.40 -11.52
C HIS A 127 -39.70 -22.05 -10.03
N PRO A 128 -40.41 -22.80 -9.17
CA PRO A 128 -40.42 -22.60 -7.72
C PRO A 128 -39.02 -22.72 -7.08
N THR A 129 -38.15 -23.57 -7.65
CA THR A 129 -36.77 -23.73 -7.19
C THR A 129 -35.96 -22.44 -7.30
N SER A 130 -36.18 -21.66 -8.37
CA SER A 130 -35.51 -20.37 -8.59
C SER A 130 -35.90 -19.34 -7.54
N GLN A 131 -37.14 -19.40 -7.04
CA GLN A 131 -37.61 -18.53 -5.96
C GLN A 131 -36.91 -18.84 -4.63
N LEU A 132 -36.69 -20.12 -4.32
CA LEU A 132 -35.98 -20.53 -3.10
C LEU A 132 -34.51 -20.07 -3.14
N ALA A 133 -33.82 -20.29 -4.26
CA ALA A 133 -32.45 -19.85 -4.45
C ALA A 133 -32.32 -18.31 -4.39
N ALA A 134 -33.27 -17.59 -4.96
CA ALA A 134 -33.30 -16.12 -4.90
C ALA A 134 -33.47 -15.60 -3.47
N ASN A 135 -34.39 -16.18 -2.69
CA ASN A 135 -34.59 -15.80 -1.30
C ASN A 135 -33.32 -16.02 -0.47
N GLU A 136 -32.62 -17.13 -0.70
CA GLU A 136 -31.37 -17.45 -0.01
C GLU A 136 -30.23 -16.50 -0.40
N ALA A 137 -30.12 -16.14 -1.68
CA ALA A 137 -29.17 -15.16 -2.21
C ALA A 137 -29.36 -13.75 -1.61
N VAL A 138 -30.61 -13.32 -1.44
CA VAL A 138 -30.96 -12.02 -0.84
C VAL A 138 -30.61 -11.98 0.65
N MET A 139 -30.79 -13.09 1.37
CA MET A 139 -30.44 -13.19 2.80
C MET A 139 -28.94 -13.12 3.07
N PHE A 140 -28.10 -13.34 2.05
CA PHE A 140 -26.65 -13.47 2.22
C PHE A 140 -25.91 -12.15 2.50
N HIS A 141 -26.59 -11.04 2.85
CA HIS A 141 -25.91 -9.76 3.13
C HIS A 141 -26.46 -9.00 4.34
N SER A 142 -25.61 -8.86 5.36
CA SER A 142 -25.46 -7.63 6.17
C SER A 142 -24.14 -7.64 6.95
N GLY A 143 -23.00 -7.50 6.26
CA GLY A 143 -21.79 -6.93 6.89
C GLY A 143 -20.50 -7.75 6.92
N CYS A 144 -20.42 -8.97 6.38
CA CYS A 144 -19.16 -9.73 6.34
C CYS A 144 -18.46 -9.65 4.97
N LEU A 145 -17.13 -9.68 5.00
CA LEU A 145 -16.33 -9.90 3.80
C LEU A 145 -16.51 -11.36 3.37
N LEU A 146 -17.17 -11.60 2.24
CA LEU A 146 -17.23 -12.88 1.54
C LEU A 146 -15.82 -13.39 1.19
N ASP A 147 -15.24 -14.19 2.07
CA ASP A 147 -14.04 -14.95 1.74
C ASP A 147 -14.37 -16.13 0.81
N ALA A 148 -13.34 -16.82 0.32
CA ALA A 148 -13.51 -17.94 -0.59
C ALA A 148 -14.31 -19.09 0.06
N GLU A 149 -14.20 -19.28 1.37
CA GLU A 149 -14.89 -20.36 2.09
C GLU A 149 -16.39 -20.09 2.18
N GLN A 150 -16.79 -18.86 2.51
CA GLN A 150 -18.17 -18.41 2.51
C GLN A 150 -18.76 -18.43 1.10
N PHE A 151 -18.00 -18.02 0.08
CA PHE A 151 -18.45 -18.10 -1.30
C PHE A 151 -18.66 -19.56 -1.74
N HIS A 152 -17.81 -20.49 -1.31
CA HIS A 152 -17.99 -21.91 -1.62
C HIS A 152 -19.28 -22.52 -1.06
N GLN A 153 -19.82 -22.00 0.04
CA GLN A 153 -21.14 -22.40 0.55
C GLN A 153 -22.27 -21.93 -0.37
N TYR A 154 -22.06 -20.84 -1.10
CA TYR A 154 -23.01 -20.27 -2.03
C TYR A 154 -22.98 -20.94 -3.42
N VAL A 155 -21.82 -21.44 -3.87
CA VAL A 155 -21.64 -22.07 -5.20
C VAL A 155 -22.65 -23.19 -5.52
N PRO A 156 -22.96 -24.14 -4.61
CA PRO A 156 -23.96 -25.19 -4.87
C PRO A 156 -25.36 -24.67 -5.18
N LEU A 157 -25.71 -23.47 -4.71
CA LEU A 157 -27.00 -22.82 -4.96
C LEU A 157 -27.08 -22.17 -6.36
N ILE A 158 -25.92 -21.94 -6.99
CA ILE A 158 -25.80 -21.37 -8.35
C ILE A 158 -25.79 -22.48 -9.41
N ASN A 159 -25.95 -23.76 -9.02
CA ASN A 159 -25.94 -24.85 -9.98
C ASN A 159 -27.27 -24.88 -10.76
N ILE A 160 -27.29 -24.13 -11.87
CA ILE A 160 -28.33 -24.07 -12.90
C ILE A 160 -28.28 -25.33 -13.75
#